data_AF-A0A6M5Y799-F1
#
_entry.id   AF-A0A6M5Y799-F1
#
_cell.length_a   1.000
_cell.length_b   1.000
_cell.length_c   1.000
_cell.angle_alpha   90.00
_cell.angle_beta   90.00
_cell.angle_gamma   90.00
#
_symmetry.space_group_name_H-M   'P 1'
#
loop_
_entity.id
_entity.type
_entity.pdbx_description
1 polymer ?
#
loop_
_entity_poly.entity_id
_entity_poly.type
_entity_poly.pdbx_seq_one_letter_code
_entity_poly.pdbx_strand_id
1 'polypeptide(L)'
;MKHYLLLLFPTWLLSGFAFLSACQSTASDQTVAQTAQTTDEKPPGGRRVVKTNAEWKKTLTPDQYAVLREHGTERAFTSPLNEVHEHGTFYCAGCHNPLFSSDTKFDSGTGWPSFYKPIAKNAVRETTDKAYGMVRTEVLCNVCGGHLGHVFDDGPKPTGLRYCMNGVAMTFEKK
;
A
#
# COMPACT_ATOMS: atom_id res chain seq x y z
N MET A 1 -68.19 0.44 71.23
CA MET A 1 -67.56 1.66 71.75
C MET A 1 -66.31 1.30 72.53
N LYS A 2 -65.14 1.71 72.04
CA LYS A 2 -63.88 2.03 72.73
C LYS A 2 -62.69 1.61 71.88
N HIS A 3 -62.02 2.64 71.37
CA HIS A 3 -60.69 2.63 70.80
C HIS A 3 -59.68 2.01 71.76
N TYR A 4 -58.72 1.25 71.24
CA TYR A 4 -57.34 1.32 71.72
C TYR A 4 -56.37 1.20 70.54
N LEU A 5 -55.44 2.12 70.60
CA LEU A 5 -54.39 2.47 69.65
C LEU A 5 -53.05 1.98 70.24
N LEU A 6 -52.11 1.69 69.34
CA LEU A 6 -50.67 1.39 69.53
C LEU A 6 -50.29 -0.02 70.00
N LEU A 7 -49.43 -0.69 69.21
CA LEU A 7 -48.04 -1.08 69.54
C LEU A 7 -47.39 -1.63 68.24
N LEU A 8 -46.52 -0.88 67.56
CA LEU A 8 -45.04 -0.88 67.62
C LEU A 8 -44.31 -2.05 66.89
N PHE A 9 -43.69 -1.67 65.75
CA PHE A 9 -42.35 -2.05 65.22
C PHE A 9 -42.05 -3.51 64.79
N PRO A 10 -40.95 -3.78 64.04
CA PRO A 10 -40.30 -3.00 62.96
C PRO A 10 -39.88 -3.88 61.75
N THR A 11 -39.52 -3.18 60.66
CA THR A 11 -38.52 -3.48 59.60
C THR A 11 -38.24 -4.92 59.15
N TRP A 12 -38.02 -5.07 57.84
CA TRP A 12 -36.86 -5.67 57.15
C TRP A 12 -37.24 -5.64 55.66
N LEU A 13 -36.58 -4.80 54.84
CA LEU A 13 -35.51 -5.23 53.93
C LEU A 13 -36.05 -6.24 52.89
N LEU A 14 -35.96 -6.11 51.57
CA LEU A 14 -35.15 -5.37 50.61
C LEU A 14 -35.91 -5.59 49.28
N SER A 15 -36.24 -4.54 48.53
CA SER A 15 -35.63 -4.23 47.23
C SER A 15 -35.28 -5.44 46.35
N GLY A 16 -35.86 -5.48 45.14
CA GLY A 16 -35.30 -6.28 44.04
C GLY A 16 -36.30 -6.70 42.98
N PHE A 17 -36.90 -5.74 42.26
CA PHE A 17 -37.54 -6.00 40.97
C PHE A 17 -36.46 -6.43 39.97
N ALA A 18 -36.34 -7.73 39.70
CA ALA A 18 -35.54 -8.22 38.59
C ALA A 18 -36.33 -8.00 37.27
N PHE A 19 -36.18 -6.81 36.69
CA PHE A 19 -36.45 -6.58 35.28
C PHE A 19 -35.41 -7.38 34.48
N LEU A 20 -35.81 -8.54 33.94
CA LEU A 20 -35.10 -9.19 32.85
C LEU A 20 -35.26 -8.33 31.59
N SER A 21 -34.39 -7.32 31.48
CA SER A 21 -34.21 -6.54 30.27
C SER A 21 -33.67 -7.45 29.17
N ALA A 22 -34.41 -7.55 28.08
CA ALA A 22 -33.96 -8.18 26.86
C ALA A 22 -32.74 -7.41 26.30
N CYS A 23 -31.55 -8.01 26.40
CA CYS A 23 -30.40 -7.56 25.64
C CYS A 23 -30.61 -7.93 24.16
N GLN A 24 -31.26 -7.04 23.42
CA GLN A 24 -30.96 -6.87 22.00
C GLN A 24 -29.76 -5.95 21.90
N SER A 25 -28.63 -6.48 21.45
CA SER A 25 -27.51 -5.69 20.98
C SER A 25 -26.90 -6.37 19.77
N THR A 26 -27.45 -5.95 18.63
CA THR A 26 -26.73 -5.59 17.40
C THR A 26 -25.46 -6.39 17.10
N ALA A 27 -25.61 -7.37 16.21
CA ALA A 27 -24.52 -7.84 15.37
C ALA A 27 -24.06 -6.68 14.48
N SER A 28 -22.99 -6.00 14.89
CA SER A 28 -22.23 -5.08 14.05
C SER A 28 -20.80 -5.02 14.58
N ASP A 29 -19.97 -5.96 14.12
CA ASP A 29 -18.54 -5.74 14.10
C ASP A 29 -17.97 -6.35 12.80
N GLN A 30 -18.17 -5.60 11.72
CA GLN A 30 -17.43 -5.74 10.48
C GLN A 30 -16.70 -4.43 10.26
N THR A 31 -15.48 -4.31 10.79
CA THR A 31 -14.44 -3.33 10.43
C THR A 31 -13.26 -3.64 11.36
N VAL A 32 -12.09 -4.14 10.95
CA VAL A 32 -11.15 -3.59 9.97
C VAL A 32 -10.12 -4.69 9.66
N ALA A 33 -9.96 -5.03 8.38
CA ALA A 33 -8.70 -5.46 7.72
C ALA A 33 -9.02 -6.20 6.42
N GLN A 34 -9.78 -5.54 5.53
CA GLN A 34 -9.85 -5.89 4.13
C GLN A 34 -9.52 -4.64 3.33
N THR A 35 -8.27 -4.52 2.91
CA THR A 35 -7.88 -3.91 1.62
C THR A 35 -6.44 -4.31 1.30
N ALA A 36 -6.20 -5.61 1.09
CA ALA A 36 -5.26 -6.02 0.05
C ALA A 36 -6.09 -6.21 -1.21
N GLN A 37 -6.52 -5.10 -1.81
CA GLN A 37 -7.25 -5.12 -3.06
C GLN A 37 -6.23 -5.38 -4.18
N THR A 38 -6.16 -6.63 -4.63
CA THR A 38 -5.60 -6.98 -5.94
C THR A 38 -6.54 -6.42 -7.01
N THR A 39 -6.52 -5.12 -7.25
CA THR A 39 -7.27 -4.54 -8.36
C THR A 39 -6.52 -4.87 -9.65
N ASP A 40 -7.10 -5.77 -10.44
CA ASP A 40 -6.87 -5.92 -11.88
C ASP A 40 -7.26 -4.64 -12.63
N GLU A 41 -6.70 -3.50 -12.24
CA GLU A 41 -6.99 -2.22 -12.85
C GLU A 41 -6.39 -2.22 -14.25
N LYS A 42 -7.25 -1.95 -15.25
CA LYS A 42 -6.85 -1.88 -16.66
C LYS A 42 -5.67 -0.90 -16.80
N PRO A 43 -4.61 -1.25 -17.54
CA PRO A 43 -3.45 -0.39 -17.68
C PRO A 43 -3.82 0.92 -18.38
N PRO A 44 -2.98 1.96 -18.29
CA PRO A 44 -3.23 3.24 -18.95
C PRO A 44 -3.51 3.03 -20.44
N GLY A 45 -4.67 3.51 -20.90
CA GLY A 45 -5.13 3.35 -22.29
C GLY A 45 -5.35 1.90 -22.74
N GLY A 46 -5.40 0.92 -21.84
CA GLY A 46 -5.48 -0.50 -22.20
C GLY A 46 -4.19 -1.09 -22.77
N ARG A 47 -3.06 -0.37 -22.70
CA ARG A 47 -1.79 -0.81 -23.25
C ARG A 47 -1.18 -1.94 -22.42
N ARG A 48 -0.90 -3.08 -23.04
CA ARG A 48 -0.13 -4.20 -22.46
C ARG A 48 1.08 -4.50 -23.33
N VAL A 49 2.23 -4.73 -22.70
CA VAL A 49 3.46 -5.15 -23.38
C VAL A 49 3.84 -6.55 -22.91
N VAL A 50 3.74 -7.51 -23.83
CA VAL A 50 4.12 -8.91 -23.59
C VAL A 50 5.29 -9.23 -24.52
N LYS A 51 6.38 -9.71 -23.93
CA LYS A 51 7.56 -10.18 -24.64
C LYS A 51 8.10 -11.43 -23.95
N THR A 52 8.78 -12.26 -24.72
CA THR A 52 9.53 -13.43 -24.23
C THR A 52 10.77 -12.98 -23.44
N ASN A 53 11.33 -13.90 -22.65
CA ASN A 53 12.59 -13.66 -21.94
C ASN A 53 13.74 -13.34 -22.91
N ALA A 54 13.78 -13.99 -24.07
CA ALA A 54 14.81 -13.74 -25.08
C ALA A 54 14.71 -12.32 -25.67
N GLU A 55 13.50 -11.83 -25.93
CA GLU A 55 13.28 -10.45 -26.40
C GLU A 55 13.62 -9.43 -25.32
N TRP A 56 13.26 -9.67 -24.07
CA TRP A 56 13.62 -8.80 -22.95
C TRP A 56 15.13 -8.70 -22.78
N LYS A 57 15.85 -9.83 -22.80
CA LYS A 57 17.32 -9.87 -22.72
C LYS A 57 18.03 -9.15 -23.87
N LYS A 58 17.36 -8.94 -25.01
CA LYS A 58 17.90 -8.14 -26.13
C LYS A 58 17.74 -6.64 -25.94
N THR A 59 16.71 -6.21 -25.19
CA THR A 59 16.38 -4.77 -25.05
C THR A 59 16.76 -4.18 -23.71
N LEU A 60 16.90 -5.00 -22.67
CA LEU A 60 17.26 -4.58 -21.31
C LEU A 60 18.75 -4.81 -21.07
N THR A 61 19.36 -3.95 -20.26
CA THR A 61 20.66 -4.26 -19.67
C THR A 61 20.53 -5.46 -18.71
N PRO A 62 21.62 -6.16 -18.37
CA PRO A 62 21.58 -7.25 -17.40
C PRO A 62 20.93 -6.86 -16.06
N ASP A 63 21.29 -5.70 -15.51
CA ASP A 63 20.74 -5.22 -14.23
C ASP A 63 19.25 -4.87 -14.33
N GLN A 64 18.84 -4.23 -15.43
CA GLN A 64 17.43 -3.98 -15.72
C GLN A 64 16.64 -5.28 -15.83
N TYR A 65 17.20 -6.29 -16.50
CA TYR A 65 16.54 -7.59 -16.64
C TYR A 65 16.41 -8.28 -15.27
N ALA A 66 17.48 -8.32 -14.49
CA ALA A 66 17.50 -8.93 -13.16
C ALA A 66 16.45 -8.29 -12.25
N VAL A 67 16.35 -6.96 -12.23
CA VAL A 67 15.33 -6.27 -11.42
C VAL A 67 13.93 -6.43 -12.02
N LEU A 68 13.71 -6.01 -13.27
CA LEU A 68 12.36 -5.96 -13.86
C LEU A 68 11.74 -7.34 -14.08
N ARG A 69 12.54 -8.38 -14.35
CA ARG A 69 12.03 -9.70 -14.78
C ARG A 69 12.32 -10.83 -13.80
N GLU A 70 13.39 -10.71 -13.02
CA GLU A 70 13.79 -11.73 -12.03
C GLU A 70 13.52 -11.26 -10.59
N HIS A 71 12.80 -10.14 -10.42
CA HIS A 71 12.40 -9.59 -9.11
C HIS A 71 13.61 -9.31 -8.19
N GLY A 72 14.74 -8.96 -8.79
CA GLY A 72 15.94 -8.53 -8.08
C GLY A 72 15.77 -7.19 -7.40
N THR A 73 16.73 -6.84 -6.55
CA THR A 73 16.81 -5.53 -5.91
C THR A 73 18.22 -4.98 -6.09
N GLU A 74 18.34 -3.77 -6.62
CA GLU A 74 19.63 -3.10 -6.74
C GLU A 74 20.20 -2.77 -5.35
N ARG A 75 21.52 -2.61 -5.25
CA ARG A 75 22.15 -2.23 -3.98
C ARG A 75 21.73 -0.81 -3.59
N ALA A 76 21.52 -0.57 -2.30
CA ALA A 76 21.21 0.76 -1.79
C ALA A 76 22.29 1.78 -2.21
N PHE A 77 21.85 3.01 -2.50
CA PHE A 77 22.66 4.17 -2.86
C PHE A 77 23.43 4.05 -4.18
N THR A 78 23.15 3.07 -5.03
CA THR A 78 23.88 2.93 -6.32
C THR A 78 23.22 3.63 -7.50
N SER A 79 21.91 3.89 -7.44
CA SER A 79 21.23 4.52 -8.57
C SER A 79 21.49 6.03 -8.62
N PRO A 80 21.84 6.60 -9.79
CA PRO A 80 21.88 8.05 -9.95
C PRO A 80 20.49 8.70 -9.80
N LEU A 81 19.41 7.93 -9.93
CA LEU A 81 18.04 8.43 -9.74
C LEU A 81 17.72 8.80 -8.29
N ASN A 82 18.55 8.39 -7.33
CA ASN A 82 18.46 8.84 -5.94
C ASN A 82 18.58 10.37 -5.85
N GLU A 83 19.53 10.94 -6.59
CA GLU A 83 19.91 12.36 -6.51
C GLU A 83 19.18 13.25 -7.54
N VAL A 84 18.18 12.71 -8.25
CA VAL A 84 17.39 13.51 -9.19
C VAL A 84 16.44 14.41 -8.41
N HIS A 85 16.58 15.72 -8.61
CA HIS A 85 15.75 16.76 -8.00
C HIS A 85 15.09 17.67 -9.05
N GLU A 86 15.43 17.50 -10.32
CA GLU A 86 14.86 18.23 -11.43
C GLU A 86 13.39 17.87 -11.67
N HIS A 87 12.65 18.82 -12.23
CA HIS A 87 11.29 18.55 -12.68
C HIS A 87 11.29 17.62 -13.89
N GLY A 88 10.50 16.55 -13.83
CA GLY A 88 10.49 15.53 -14.86
C GLY A 88 9.56 14.35 -14.55
N THR A 89 9.69 13.31 -15.36
CA THR A 89 8.90 12.09 -15.25
C THR A 89 9.82 10.88 -15.19
N PHE A 90 9.49 9.95 -14.30
CA PHE A 90 10.12 8.64 -14.22
C PHE A 90 9.30 7.63 -15.00
N TYR A 91 9.95 6.94 -15.93
CA TYR A 91 9.33 5.96 -16.82
C TYR A 91 9.84 4.56 -16.51
N CYS A 92 9.03 3.55 -16.78
CA CYS A 92 9.47 2.16 -16.72
C CYS A 92 10.59 1.92 -17.74
N ALA A 93 11.76 1.45 -17.30
CA ALA A 93 12.88 1.18 -18.19
C ALA A 93 12.58 0.10 -19.25
N GLY A 94 11.61 -0.79 -18.99
CA GLY A 94 11.24 -1.85 -19.94
C GLY A 94 10.22 -1.46 -21.01
N CYS A 95 9.20 -0.66 -20.68
CA CYS A 95 8.11 -0.37 -21.63
C CYS A 95 7.80 1.11 -21.79
N HIS A 96 8.62 1.97 -21.18
CA HIS A 96 8.51 3.42 -21.24
C HIS A 96 7.14 3.94 -20.80
N ASN A 97 6.46 3.22 -19.91
CA ASN A 97 5.25 3.73 -19.27
C ASN A 97 5.60 4.83 -18.27
N PRO A 98 4.93 5.99 -18.26
CA PRO A 98 5.06 6.95 -17.17
C PRO A 98 4.64 6.29 -15.85
N LEU A 99 5.50 6.37 -14.83
CA LEU A 99 5.28 5.74 -13.52
C LEU A 99 5.09 6.78 -12.41
N PHE A 100 6.02 7.73 -12.30
CA PHE A 100 6.05 8.71 -11.21
C PHE A 100 6.41 10.11 -11.72
N SER A 101 5.89 11.15 -11.05
CA SER A 101 6.31 12.54 -11.27
C SER A 101 7.39 12.92 -10.26
N SER A 102 8.35 13.76 -10.66
CA SER A 102 9.29 14.41 -9.73
C SER A 102 8.58 15.13 -8.59
N ASP A 103 7.38 15.68 -8.82
CA ASP A 103 6.59 16.41 -7.80
C ASP A 103 6.14 15.52 -6.63
N THR A 104 6.28 14.21 -6.80
CA THR A 104 5.92 13.19 -5.81
C THR A 104 7.13 12.52 -5.20
N LYS A 105 8.32 12.80 -5.73
CA LYS A 105 9.60 12.29 -5.24
C LYS A 105 9.95 13.01 -3.94
N PHE A 106 10.53 12.29 -3.00
CA PHE A 106 11.08 12.85 -1.77
C PHE A 106 12.32 12.05 -1.34
N ASP A 107 13.14 12.67 -0.49
CA ASP A 107 14.27 11.98 0.12
C ASP A 107 13.81 11.22 1.36
N SER A 108 13.92 9.90 1.31
CA SER A 108 13.59 9.00 2.41
C SER A 108 14.80 8.54 3.21
N GLY A 109 16.03 8.83 2.74
CA GLY A 109 17.27 8.30 3.32
C GLY A 109 17.46 6.78 3.18
N THR A 110 16.60 6.10 2.41
CA THR A 110 16.62 4.62 2.29
C THR A 110 17.66 4.09 1.31
N GLY A 111 18.13 4.94 0.39
CA GLY A 111 19.08 4.57 -0.67
C GLY A 111 18.44 4.15 -2.00
N TRP A 112 17.12 4.27 -2.13
CA TRP A 112 16.39 4.05 -3.38
C TRP A 112 15.43 5.23 -3.68
N PRO A 113 15.16 5.52 -4.97
CA PRO A 113 14.16 6.53 -5.34
C PRO A 113 12.82 6.30 -4.65
N SER A 114 12.33 7.34 -3.96
CA SER A 114 11.14 7.27 -3.13
C SER A 114 10.08 8.28 -3.58
N PHE A 115 8.84 7.83 -3.70
CA PHE A 115 7.70 8.65 -4.12
C PHE A 115 6.50 8.44 -3.19
N TYR A 116 5.68 9.46 -2.98
CA TYR A 116 4.49 9.29 -2.13
C TYR A 116 3.21 8.89 -2.90
N LYS A 117 3.22 8.96 -4.23
CA LYS A 117 2.12 8.49 -5.09
C LYS A 117 2.60 8.22 -6.54
N PRO A 118 1.98 7.28 -7.28
CA PRO A 118 2.21 7.14 -8.71
C PRO A 118 1.61 8.31 -9.52
N ILE A 119 2.06 8.47 -10.77
CA ILE A 119 1.58 9.54 -11.67
C ILE A 119 0.10 9.39 -12.05
N ALA A 120 -0.39 8.14 -12.06
CA ALA A 120 -1.79 7.78 -12.22
C ALA A 120 -2.09 6.53 -11.42
N LYS A 121 -3.34 6.37 -10.96
CA LYS A 121 -3.77 5.24 -10.12
C LYS A 121 -3.43 3.88 -10.73
N ASN A 122 -3.59 3.75 -12.04
CA ASN A 122 -3.35 2.51 -12.78
C ASN A 122 -1.97 2.44 -13.46
N ALA A 123 -1.04 3.38 -13.20
CA ALA A 123 0.32 3.34 -13.77
C ALA A 123 1.13 2.15 -13.23
N VAL A 124 0.90 1.82 -11.97
CA VAL A 124 1.48 0.67 -11.27
C VAL A 124 0.37 -0.28 -10.81
N ARG A 125 0.74 -1.51 -10.47
CA ARG A 125 -0.13 -2.45 -9.76
C ARG A 125 0.60 -2.96 -8.52
N GLU A 126 -0.16 -3.22 -7.48
CA GLU A 126 0.34 -3.69 -6.19
C GLU A 126 -0.03 -5.16 -6.00
N THR A 127 0.89 -5.98 -5.51
CA THR A 127 0.68 -7.41 -5.24
C THR A 127 1.33 -7.80 -3.93
N THR A 128 0.78 -8.81 -3.26
CA THR A 128 1.38 -9.34 -2.03
C THR A 128 2.64 -10.13 -2.37
N ASP A 129 3.75 -9.76 -1.74
CA ASP A 129 5.02 -10.47 -1.74
C ASP A 129 5.25 -11.14 -0.38
N LYS A 130 5.52 -12.44 -0.40
CA LYS A 130 5.77 -13.28 0.78
C LYS A 130 7.21 -13.82 0.84
N ALA A 131 8.11 -13.28 0.02
CA ALA A 131 9.50 -13.71 -0.01
C ALA A 131 10.23 -13.45 1.32
N TYR A 132 11.24 -14.26 1.60
CA TYR A 132 12.12 -14.12 2.78
C TYR A 132 11.39 -14.11 4.13
N GLY A 133 10.19 -14.71 4.21
CA GLY A 133 9.41 -14.78 5.45
C GLY A 133 8.77 -13.45 5.89
N MET A 134 8.79 -12.43 5.02
CA MET A 134 8.16 -11.14 5.25
C MET A 134 6.90 -11.00 4.38
N VAL A 135 5.91 -10.23 4.83
CA VAL A 135 4.77 -9.82 4.00
C VAL A 135 4.98 -8.37 3.59
N ARG A 136 5.16 -8.13 2.30
CA ARG A 136 5.36 -6.79 1.72
C ARG A 136 4.39 -6.58 0.57
N THR A 137 4.18 -5.34 0.17
CA THR A 137 3.42 -5.00 -1.04
C THR A 137 4.39 -4.67 -2.16
N GLU A 138 4.57 -5.60 -3.08
CA GLU A 138 5.37 -5.41 -4.29
C GLU A 138 4.63 -4.49 -5.27
N VAL A 139 5.40 -3.62 -5.93
CA VAL A 139 4.94 -2.69 -6.94
C VAL A 139 5.50 -3.11 -8.30
N LEU A 140 4.60 -3.31 -9.26
CA LEU A 140 4.91 -3.73 -10.62
C LEU A 140 4.44 -2.65 -11.61
N CYS A 141 5.14 -2.48 -12.73
CA CYS A 141 4.62 -1.69 -13.84
C CYS A 141 3.34 -2.34 -14.35
N ASN A 142 2.24 -1.60 -14.38
CA ASN A 142 0.97 -2.19 -14.81
C ASN A 142 1.03 -2.59 -16.29
N VAL A 143 1.75 -1.87 -17.16
CA VAL A 143 1.77 -2.15 -18.61
C VAL A 143 2.52 -3.43 -18.99
N CYS A 144 3.75 -3.63 -18.49
CA CYS A 144 4.60 -4.77 -18.89
C CYS A 144 4.80 -5.83 -17.80
N GLY A 145 4.26 -5.58 -16.60
CA GLY A 145 4.38 -6.45 -15.43
C GLY A 145 5.77 -6.47 -14.80
N GLY A 146 6.69 -5.58 -15.21
CA GLY A 146 8.04 -5.57 -14.66
C GLY A 146 8.09 -5.13 -13.20
N HIS A 147 8.90 -5.80 -12.39
CA HIS A 147 9.13 -5.45 -10.98
C HIS A 147 9.80 -4.08 -10.83
N LEU A 148 9.23 -3.24 -9.96
CA LEU A 148 9.74 -1.90 -9.70
C LEU A 148 10.33 -1.80 -8.29
N GLY A 149 9.63 -2.32 -7.28
CA GLY A 149 10.07 -2.26 -5.88
C GLY A 149 8.92 -2.57 -4.94
N HIS A 150 8.80 -1.84 -3.83
CA HIS A 150 7.76 -2.06 -2.82
C HIS A 150 7.14 -0.75 -2.34
N VAL A 151 5.94 -0.83 -1.78
CA VAL A 151 5.25 0.28 -1.11
C VAL A 151 5.13 0.02 0.40
N PHE A 152 5.34 1.06 1.19
CA PHE A 152 5.31 1.06 2.65
C PHE A 152 4.40 2.19 3.17
N ASP A 153 3.96 2.10 4.43
CA ASP A 153 3.06 3.03 5.12
C ASP A 153 3.79 4.07 6.00
N ASP A 154 5.07 4.32 5.70
CA ASP A 154 5.95 5.25 6.41
C ASP A 154 6.33 6.49 5.56
N GLY A 155 5.46 6.87 4.63
CA GLY A 155 5.66 8.02 3.76
C GLY A 155 5.17 9.35 4.34
N PRO A 156 5.44 10.47 3.65
CA PRO A 156 4.97 11.78 4.07
C PRO A 156 3.46 11.97 3.79
N LYS A 157 2.88 13.02 4.37
CA LYS A 157 1.59 13.56 3.92
C LYS A 157 1.70 13.96 2.43
N PRO A 158 0.62 13.86 1.63
CA PRO A 158 -0.77 13.60 2.06
C PRO A 158 -1.16 12.12 2.11
N THR A 159 -0.37 11.21 1.54
CA THR A 159 -0.77 9.80 1.41
C THR A 159 -0.34 8.93 2.58
N GLY A 160 0.75 9.28 3.26
CA GLY A 160 1.40 8.40 4.23
C GLY A 160 2.12 7.21 3.58
N LEU A 161 2.20 7.16 2.25
CA LEU A 161 2.78 6.03 1.51
C LEU A 161 4.18 6.36 0.99
N ARG A 162 5.05 5.36 0.97
CA ARG A 162 6.38 5.42 0.34
C ARG A 162 6.53 4.31 -0.68
N TYR A 163 6.46 4.68 -1.95
CA TYR A 163 6.85 3.84 -3.08
C TYR A 163 8.37 3.89 -3.21
N CYS A 164 9.03 2.83 -2.73
CA CYS A 164 10.49 2.65 -2.73
C CYS A 164 10.89 1.79 -3.93
N MET A 165 11.32 2.45 -5.01
CA MET A 165 11.52 1.80 -6.32
C MET A 165 13.01 1.59 -6.59
N ASN A 166 13.37 0.49 -7.23
CA ASN A 166 14.69 0.34 -7.84
C ASN A 166 14.88 1.39 -8.92
N GLY A 167 15.98 2.14 -8.86
CA GLY A 167 16.33 3.13 -9.87
C GLY A 167 16.68 2.48 -11.21
N VAL A 168 17.39 1.35 -11.25
CA VAL A 168 17.62 0.61 -12.52
C VAL A 168 16.33 0.17 -13.20
N ALA A 169 15.20 0.05 -12.49
CA ALA A 169 13.91 -0.29 -13.09
C ALA A 169 13.26 0.89 -13.84
N MET A 170 13.85 2.08 -13.76
CA MET A 170 13.30 3.32 -14.30
C MET A 170 14.31 4.11 -15.13
N THR A 171 13.77 5.00 -15.97
CA THR A 171 14.50 6.07 -16.64
C THR A 171 13.87 7.41 -16.28
N PHE A 172 14.63 8.50 -16.35
CA PHE A 172 14.13 9.85 -16.06
C PHE A 172 14.22 10.73 -17.30
N GLU A 173 13.17 11.50 -17.56
CA GLU A 173 13.19 12.57 -18.56
C GLU A 173 12.81 13.89 -17.90
N LYS A 174 13.67 14.89 -18.11
CA LYS A 174 13.45 16.26 -17.64
C LYS A 174 12.35 16.93 -18.47
N LYS A 175 11.51 17.74 -17.81
CA LYS A 175 10.50 18.60 -18.44
C LYS A 175 11.05 19.96 -18.84
#